data_AF-A0A7U2NDQ6-F1
#
_entry.id   AF-A0A7U2NDQ6-F1
#
_cell.length_a   1.000
_cell.length_b   1.000
_cell.length_c   1.000
_cell.angle_alpha   90.00
_cell.angle_beta   90.00
_cell.angle_gamma   90.00
#
_symmetry.space_group_name_H-M   'P 1'
#
loop_
_entity.id
_entity.type
_entity.pdbx_description
1 polymer ?
#
loop_
_entity_poly.entity_id
_entity_poly.type
_entity_poly.pdbx_seq_one_letter_code
_entity_poly.pdbx_strand_id
1 'polypeptide(L)'
;MNMFRKSVPKPAPGAGAPKGKDQYVTIAYVADLVKEAFPRPDENGVLLQGNIIFKPGARFEKIYETDESQKASHKFEGDADAGGFLKSFVGTHPGDELAINEFVQNNIEEPVILLYPIDCNTGLRKVVGLPCNPMYLKAEFEDSKDGAKHTLTYEQRRRDRHVAKFYSGEITYLENAITPTTDIALATVSGFVYQLPANTSRSIPDISISAIDIAHKKTISIVGSGGLEPATLSGGVSGPVTILLDNGTQWIAYKNAVIHFQVFDAGAITYLKELSRS
;
A
#
# COMPACT_ATOMS: atom_id res chain seq x y z
N MET A 1 -9.77 -3.79 -23.88
CA MET A 1 -8.59 -2.89 -23.98
C MET A 1 -9.12 -1.54 -24.43
N ASN A 2 -9.45 -0.63 -23.49
CA ASN A 2 -10.00 0.68 -23.85
C ASN A 2 -8.87 1.60 -24.32
N MET A 3 -8.80 1.84 -25.63
CA MET A 3 -7.80 2.66 -26.32
C MET A 3 -8.12 4.17 -26.28
N PHE A 4 -8.37 4.74 -25.10
CA PHE A 4 -8.40 6.21 -24.98
C PHE A 4 -7.02 6.71 -24.58
N ARG A 5 -6.34 7.42 -25.48
CA ARG A 5 -5.13 8.18 -25.14
C ARG A 5 -5.53 9.26 -24.14
N LYS A 6 -5.03 9.17 -22.90
CA LYS A 6 -5.35 10.13 -21.84
C LYS A 6 -4.64 11.46 -22.14
N SER A 7 -5.43 12.52 -22.38
CA SER A 7 -4.90 13.88 -22.48
C SER A 7 -4.45 14.34 -21.10
N VAL A 8 -3.23 14.88 -21.01
CA VAL A 8 -2.67 15.43 -19.77
C VAL A 8 -2.67 16.96 -19.91
N PRO A 9 -3.54 17.68 -19.17
CA PRO A 9 -3.60 19.14 -19.27
C PRO A 9 -2.32 19.78 -18.71
N LYS A 10 -2.03 21.02 -19.16
CA LYS A 10 -0.92 21.82 -18.62
C LYS A 10 -1.12 21.97 -17.10
N PRO A 11 -0.11 21.62 -16.29
CA PRO A 11 -0.23 21.80 -14.85
C PRO A 11 -0.25 23.29 -14.50
N ALA A 12 -0.76 23.64 -13.32
CA ALA A 12 -0.80 25.02 -12.85
C ALA A 12 0.62 25.66 -12.89
N PRO A 13 0.73 26.99 -13.11
CA PRO A 13 2.00 27.69 -13.00
C PRO A 13 2.71 27.36 -11.68
N GLY A 14 4.01 27.02 -11.73
CA GLY A 14 4.78 26.65 -10.55
C GLY A 14 4.76 25.16 -10.17
N ALA A 15 4.02 24.30 -10.89
CA ALA A 15 3.96 22.86 -10.58
C ALA A 15 5.29 22.09 -10.77
N GLY A 16 6.27 22.70 -11.44
CA GLY A 16 7.64 22.17 -11.56
C GLY A 16 8.59 22.61 -10.45
N ALA A 17 8.15 23.44 -9.50
CA ALA A 17 8.97 23.82 -8.36
C ALA A 17 9.26 22.58 -7.49
N PRO A 18 10.47 22.48 -6.90
CA PRO A 18 10.79 21.41 -5.97
C PRO A 18 9.76 21.44 -4.82
N LYS A 19 9.08 20.32 -4.63
CA LYS A 19 8.19 20.13 -3.50
C LYS A 19 9.02 19.59 -2.34
N GLY A 20 8.86 20.19 -1.16
CA GLY A 20 9.39 19.60 0.07
C GLY A 20 8.84 18.19 0.24
N LYS A 21 9.75 17.24 0.45
CA LYS A 21 9.42 15.83 0.69
C LYS A 21 9.58 15.55 2.17
N ASP A 22 8.83 14.57 2.67
CA ASP A 22 9.15 14.03 3.98
C ASP A 22 10.53 13.38 3.92
N GLN A 23 11.30 13.54 4.98
CA GLN A 23 12.63 12.98 5.11
C GLN A 23 12.57 11.48 5.41
N TYR A 24 11.41 10.94 5.81
CA TYR A 24 11.24 9.52 6.07
C TYR A 24 10.67 8.75 4.87
N VAL A 25 11.45 7.78 4.38
CA VAL A 25 11.01 6.82 3.37
C VAL A 25 10.59 5.52 4.06
N THR A 26 9.42 5.00 3.72
CA THR A 26 8.93 3.73 4.28
C THR A 26 9.40 2.57 3.41
N ILE A 27 10.00 1.57 4.04
CA ILE A 27 10.51 0.35 3.43
C ILE A 27 9.66 -0.82 3.92
N ALA A 28 9.02 -1.50 2.97
CA ALA A 28 8.21 -2.67 3.22
C ALA A 28 8.88 -3.90 2.60
N TYR A 29 9.25 -4.87 3.42
CA TYR A 29 9.82 -6.14 2.94
C TYR A 29 8.75 -6.98 2.26
N VAL A 30 9.06 -7.53 1.08
CA VAL A 30 8.10 -8.37 0.34
C VAL A 30 7.78 -9.68 1.07
N ALA A 31 8.70 -10.17 1.91
CA ALA A 31 8.47 -11.35 2.75
C ALA A 31 7.36 -11.12 3.79
N ASP A 32 7.23 -9.89 4.26
CA ASP A 32 6.35 -9.50 5.36
C ASP A 32 4.95 -9.07 4.92
N LEU A 33 4.77 -8.84 3.62
CA LEU A 33 3.49 -8.48 3.05
C LEU A 33 2.59 -9.72 2.88
N VAL A 34 1.28 -9.52 3.08
CA VAL A 34 0.27 -10.45 2.58
C VAL A 34 0.13 -10.21 1.07
N LYS A 35 0.89 -10.96 0.26
CA LYS A 35 1.06 -10.71 -1.17
C LYS A 35 -0.25 -10.71 -1.94
N GLU A 36 -1.16 -11.60 -1.55
CA GLU A 36 -2.48 -11.79 -2.16
C GLU A 36 -3.39 -10.57 -1.92
N ALA A 37 -3.18 -9.87 -0.81
CA ALA A 37 -3.91 -8.69 -0.40
C ALA A 37 -3.27 -7.37 -0.86
N PHE A 38 -2.23 -7.43 -1.70
CA PHE A 38 -1.59 -6.21 -2.17
C PHE A 38 -2.58 -5.40 -3.03
N PRO A 39 -2.72 -4.07 -2.79
CA PRO A 39 -3.66 -3.21 -3.50
C PRO A 39 -3.54 -3.34 -5.03
N ARG A 40 -4.68 -3.37 -5.71
CA ARG A 40 -4.71 -3.41 -7.18
C ARG A 40 -4.71 -2.00 -7.75
N PRO A 41 -4.08 -1.77 -8.90
CA PRO A 41 -4.17 -0.48 -9.56
C PRO A 41 -5.58 -0.25 -10.12
N ASP A 42 -5.97 1.02 -10.21
CA ASP A 42 -7.21 1.49 -10.83
C ASP A 42 -7.29 1.10 -12.32
N GLU A 43 -8.42 1.38 -12.97
CA GLU A 43 -8.61 1.10 -14.40
C GLU A 43 -7.56 1.77 -15.30
N ASN A 44 -7.00 2.92 -14.86
CA ASN A 44 -5.92 3.60 -15.57
C ASN A 44 -4.53 3.00 -15.29
N GLY A 45 -4.44 2.05 -14.36
CA GLY A 45 -3.22 1.31 -14.08
C GLY A 45 -2.19 2.08 -13.25
N VAL A 46 -2.54 3.14 -12.52
CA VAL A 46 -1.55 3.99 -11.82
C VAL A 46 -1.85 4.18 -10.33
N LEU A 47 -3.11 4.34 -9.93
CA LEU A 47 -3.47 4.55 -8.53
C LEU A 47 -3.77 3.21 -7.86
N LEU A 48 -3.01 2.83 -6.83
CA LEU A 48 -3.29 1.66 -6.01
C LEU A 48 -4.51 1.91 -5.13
N GLN A 49 -5.52 1.07 -5.27
CA GLN A 49 -6.77 1.08 -4.52
C GLN A 49 -6.75 -0.07 -3.51
N GLY A 50 -6.74 0.26 -2.22
CA GLY A 50 -6.62 -0.71 -1.12
C GLY A 50 -5.66 -0.23 -0.03
N ASN A 51 -5.63 -0.96 1.09
CA ASN A 51 -4.64 -0.77 2.16
C ASN A 51 -3.55 -1.84 2.07
N ILE A 52 -2.31 -1.49 2.43
CA ILE A 52 -1.19 -2.44 2.44
C ILE A 52 -1.18 -3.11 3.81
N ILE A 53 -1.25 -4.44 3.81
CA ILE A 53 -1.40 -5.25 5.02
C ILE A 53 -0.16 -6.12 5.20
N PHE A 54 0.41 -6.06 6.40
CA PHE A 54 1.55 -6.86 6.82
C PHE A 54 1.08 -8.11 7.56
N LYS A 55 1.89 -9.18 7.52
CA LYS A 55 1.69 -10.37 8.33
C LYS A 55 1.78 -10.03 9.83
N PRO A 56 1.15 -10.83 10.71
CA PRO A 56 1.28 -10.63 12.16
C PRO A 56 2.75 -10.64 12.61
N GLY A 57 3.14 -9.72 13.50
CA GLY A 57 4.50 -9.59 14.00
C GLY A 57 5.53 -8.97 13.04
N ALA A 58 5.17 -8.73 11.77
CA ALA A 58 6.07 -8.11 10.81
C ALA A 58 6.08 -6.58 10.96
N ARG A 59 7.24 -5.95 10.73
CA ARG A 59 7.42 -4.49 10.86
C ARG A 59 7.87 -3.89 9.54
N PHE A 60 7.33 -2.72 9.20
CA PHE A 60 7.91 -1.90 8.15
C PHE A 60 8.93 -0.95 8.78
N GLU A 61 9.99 -0.67 8.04
CA GLU A 61 11.04 0.23 8.49
C GLU A 61 10.85 1.62 7.89
N LYS A 62 11.34 2.63 8.60
CA LYS A 62 11.44 3.98 8.09
C LYS A 62 12.89 4.40 8.16
N ILE A 63 13.43 4.82 7.03
CA ILE A 63 14.77 5.38 6.96
C ILE A 63 14.70 6.88 6.73
N TYR A 64 15.56 7.61 7.45
CA TYR A 64 15.76 9.02 7.20
C TYR A 64 16.66 9.20 5.97
N GLU A 65 16.21 10.01 5.03
CA GLU A 65 16.98 10.42 3.87
C GLU A 65 16.83 11.92 3.67
N THR A 66 17.93 12.57 3.28
CA THR A 66 17.94 14.01 3.01
C THR A 66 16.97 14.33 1.88
N ASP A 67 16.02 15.23 2.10
CA ASP A 67 14.92 15.56 1.19
C ASP A 67 15.39 15.95 -0.24
N GLU A 68 16.45 16.75 -0.34
CA GLU A 68 17.05 17.18 -1.61
C GLU A 68 17.74 16.03 -2.37
N SER A 69 18.21 15.01 -1.64
CA SER A 69 18.90 13.87 -2.22
C SER A 69 17.95 12.84 -2.83
N GLN A 70 16.70 12.79 -2.34
CA GLN A 70 15.71 11.82 -2.76
C GLN A 70 15.36 11.98 -4.24
N LYS A 71 15.74 11.00 -5.05
CA LYS A 71 15.54 10.98 -6.50
C LYS A 71 14.90 9.68 -6.91
N ALA A 72 13.63 9.75 -7.32
CA ALA A 72 12.95 8.64 -7.96
C ALA A 72 13.01 8.81 -9.48
N SER A 73 13.48 7.79 -10.18
CA SER A 73 13.54 7.77 -11.63
C SER A 73 12.80 6.56 -12.20
N HIS A 74 12.27 6.71 -13.41
CA HIS A 74 11.79 5.60 -14.21
C HIS A 74 12.25 5.84 -15.65
N LYS A 75 13.02 4.91 -16.20
CA LYS A 75 13.55 4.98 -17.56
C LYS A 75 12.93 3.89 -18.40
N PHE A 76 12.44 4.24 -19.59
CA PHE A 76 12.00 3.24 -20.55
C PHE A 76 13.21 2.75 -21.33
N GLU A 77 13.51 1.46 -21.22
CA GLU A 77 14.65 0.81 -21.85
C GLU A 77 14.23 -0.54 -22.43
N GLY A 78 14.92 -0.95 -23.49
CA GLY A 78 14.67 -2.21 -24.19
C GLY A 78 14.45 -1.99 -25.68
N ASP A 79 14.67 -3.06 -26.44
CA ASP A 79 14.44 -3.09 -27.89
C ASP A 79 12.94 -2.96 -28.21
N ALA A 80 12.60 -2.68 -29.47
CA ALA A 80 11.25 -2.34 -29.92
C ALA A 80 10.14 -3.28 -29.40
N ASP A 81 10.45 -4.56 -29.23
CA ASP A 81 9.51 -5.60 -28.76
C ASP A 81 9.71 -6.02 -27.29
N ALA A 82 10.73 -5.51 -26.59
CA ALA A 82 11.09 -5.89 -25.21
C ALA A 82 11.24 -4.69 -24.25
N GLY A 83 10.70 -3.54 -24.66
CA GLY A 83 10.73 -2.29 -23.89
C GLY A 83 9.96 -2.37 -22.58
N GLY A 84 10.53 -1.78 -21.53
CA GLY A 84 9.89 -1.65 -20.22
C GLY A 84 10.55 -0.58 -19.37
N PHE A 85 9.93 -0.27 -18.24
CA PHE A 85 10.41 0.72 -17.28
C PHE A 85 11.34 0.08 -16.27
N LEU A 86 12.56 0.61 -16.15
CA LEU A 86 13.44 0.38 -15.02
C LEU A 86 13.24 1.51 -14.00
N LYS A 87 12.79 1.16 -12.80
CA LYS A 87 12.59 2.14 -11.72
C LYS A 87 13.82 2.13 -10.82
N SER A 88 14.22 3.31 -10.37
CA SER A 88 15.22 3.47 -9.33
C SER A 88 14.81 4.54 -8.33
N PHE A 89 15.31 4.41 -7.11
CA PHE A 89 15.16 5.39 -6.07
C PHE A 89 16.51 5.57 -5.37
N VAL A 90 16.96 6.81 -5.24
CA VAL A 90 18.25 7.14 -4.63
C VAL A 90 18.00 8.15 -3.50
N GLY A 91 18.62 7.94 -2.35
CA GLY A 91 18.64 8.89 -1.25
C GLY A 91 19.91 8.80 -0.44
N THR A 92 20.23 9.84 0.32
CA THR A 92 21.44 9.90 1.14
C THR A 92 21.12 10.05 2.62
N HIS A 93 21.69 9.17 3.45
CA HIS A 93 21.68 9.25 4.91
C HIS A 93 23.03 9.81 5.41
N PRO A 94 23.04 10.87 6.21
CA PRO A 94 24.28 11.44 6.75
C PRO A 94 24.84 10.64 7.93
N GLY A 95 26.14 10.74 8.17
CA GLY A 95 26.81 10.11 9.32
C GLY A 95 27.21 8.67 9.06
N ASP A 96 27.98 8.10 10.00
CA ASP A 96 28.50 6.73 9.93
C ASP A 96 28.27 5.99 11.25
N GLU A 97 27.01 5.95 11.67
CA GLU A 97 26.63 5.30 12.92
C GLU A 97 26.51 3.77 12.74
N LEU A 98 26.65 3.01 13.82
CA LEU A 98 26.49 1.55 13.79
C LEU A 98 25.13 1.15 13.19
N ALA A 99 24.06 1.87 13.53
CA ALA A 99 22.70 1.57 13.09
C ALA A 99 22.52 1.61 11.56
N ILE A 100 23.13 2.57 10.87
CA ILE A 100 23.02 2.66 9.40
C ILE A 100 23.86 1.57 8.72
N ASN A 101 25.02 1.24 9.29
CA ASN A 101 25.85 0.14 8.78
C ASN A 101 25.20 -1.23 8.97
N GLU A 102 24.60 -1.48 10.14
CA GLU A 102 23.82 -2.70 10.40
C GLU A 102 22.59 -2.79 9.49
N PHE A 103 21.89 -1.67 9.29
CA PHE A 103 20.77 -1.60 8.35
C PHE A 103 21.20 -1.96 6.93
N VAL A 104 22.30 -1.37 6.44
CA VAL A 104 22.83 -1.67 5.10
C VAL A 104 23.20 -3.15 5.01
N GLN A 105 23.94 -3.67 5.98
CA GLN A 105 24.40 -5.06 5.98
C GLN A 105 23.23 -6.06 5.96
N ASN A 106 22.16 -5.80 6.72
CA ASN A 106 21.01 -6.69 6.83
C ASN A 106 20.06 -6.59 5.64
N ASN A 107 20.05 -5.45 4.93
CA ASN A 107 19.08 -5.17 3.86
C ASN A 107 19.66 -5.36 2.46
N ILE A 108 20.92 -5.78 2.34
CA ILE A 108 21.53 -6.16 1.07
C ILE A 108 20.79 -7.38 0.50
N GLU A 109 20.47 -7.29 -0.80
CA GLU A 109 19.75 -8.33 -1.56
C GLU A 109 18.34 -8.70 -1.09
N GLU A 110 17.82 -8.08 -0.03
CA GLU A 110 16.45 -8.29 0.41
C GLU A 110 15.44 -7.59 -0.53
N PRO A 111 14.37 -8.27 -0.96
CA PRO A 111 13.37 -7.70 -1.86
C PRO A 111 12.44 -6.75 -1.09
N VAL A 112 12.47 -5.47 -1.45
CA VAL A 112 11.70 -4.43 -0.78
C VAL A 112 10.77 -3.66 -1.73
N ILE A 113 9.75 -3.02 -1.14
CA ILE A 113 8.87 -2.03 -1.78
C ILE A 113 9.07 -0.72 -1.03
N LEU A 114 9.35 0.36 -1.77
CA LEU A 114 9.54 1.68 -1.20
C LEU A 114 8.30 2.53 -1.38
N LEU A 115 7.90 3.19 -0.30
CA LEU A 115 6.84 4.18 -0.28
C LEU A 115 7.41 5.51 0.19
N TYR A 116 7.55 6.46 -0.74
CA TYR A 116 7.99 7.82 -0.43
C TYR A 116 6.87 8.83 -0.68
N PRO A 117 6.70 9.84 0.17
CA PRO A 117 5.69 10.87 -0.02
C PRO A 117 6.05 11.81 -1.17
N ILE A 118 5.03 12.25 -1.90
CA ILE A 118 5.20 13.18 -3.03
C ILE A 118 5.33 14.62 -2.52
N ASP A 119 4.66 14.90 -1.41
CA ASP A 119 4.72 16.14 -0.66
C ASP A 119 4.31 15.88 0.79
N CYS A 120 4.57 16.84 1.67
CA CYS A 120 4.21 16.73 3.09
C CYS A 120 2.71 16.89 3.36
N ASN A 121 1.93 17.41 2.41
CA ASN A 121 0.58 17.95 2.69
C ASN A 121 -0.58 17.13 2.10
N THR A 122 -0.35 16.31 1.07
CA THR A 122 -1.44 15.58 0.40
C THR A 122 -1.63 14.17 0.93
N GLY A 123 -0.66 13.63 1.68
CA GLY A 123 -0.66 12.24 2.13
C GLY A 123 -0.51 11.21 0.99
N LEU A 124 -0.37 11.66 -0.26
CA LEU A 124 -0.13 10.79 -1.41
C LEU A 124 1.33 10.33 -1.43
N ARG A 125 1.50 9.02 -1.53
CA ARG A 125 2.80 8.37 -1.64
C ARG A 125 2.98 7.80 -3.04
N LYS A 126 4.22 7.75 -3.51
CA LYS A 126 4.60 6.96 -4.66
C LYS A 126 5.18 5.65 -4.20
N VAL A 127 4.79 4.59 -4.89
CA VAL A 127 5.23 3.22 -4.64
C VAL A 127 6.17 2.80 -5.75
N VAL A 128 7.37 2.41 -5.35
CA VAL A 128 8.41 1.88 -6.24
C VAL A 128 8.69 0.44 -5.84
N GLY A 129 8.65 -0.45 -6.83
CA GLY A 129 8.59 -1.89 -6.60
C GLY A 129 7.16 -2.40 -6.49
N LEU A 130 7.01 -3.68 -6.80
CA LEU A 130 5.78 -4.45 -6.62
C LEU A 130 6.17 -5.81 -6.00
N PRO A 131 5.25 -6.53 -5.33
CA PRO A 131 5.57 -7.84 -4.77
C PRO A 131 6.15 -8.84 -5.78
N CYS A 132 5.78 -8.72 -7.06
CA CYS A 132 6.29 -9.55 -8.15
C CYS A 132 7.53 -8.97 -8.87
N ASN A 133 7.85 -7.69 -8.66
CA ASN A 133 9.06 -7.04 -9.18
C ASN A 133 9.62 -6.06 -8.14
N PRO A 134 10.30 -6.58 -7.10
CA PRO A 134 10.79 -5.79 -5.97
C PRO A 134 12.00 -4.93 -6.34
N MET A 135 12.35 -4.05 -5.41
CA MET A 135 13.58 -3.26 -5.43
C MET A 135 14.65 -3.96 -4.59
N TYR A 136 15.91 -3.72 -4.93
CA TYR A 136 17.07 -4.23 -4.20
C TYR A 136 18.00 -3.08 -3.84
N LEU A 137 18.50 -3.09 -2.60
CA LEU A 137 19.43 -2.08 -2.10
C LEU A 137 20.84 -2.28 -2.66
N LYS A 138 21.44 -1.17 -3.11
CA LYS A 138 22.86 -0.95 -3.35
C LYS A 138 23.28 0.25 -2.52
N ALA A 139 24.07 0.02 -1.49
CA ALA A 139 24.58 1.07 -0.64
C ALA A 139 26.03 1.41 -1.01
N GLU A 140 26.35 2.70 -1.01
CA GLU A 140 27.70 3.23 -1.18
C GLU A 140 27.99 4.15 0.00
N PHE A 141 29.17 4.02 0.61
CA PHE A 141 29.63 4.89 1.68
C PHE A 141 30.81 5.73 1.21
N GLU A 142 30.75 7.03 1.46
CA GLU A 142 31.87 7.94 1.24
C GLU A 142 32.16 8.71 2.52
N ASP A 143 33.41 8.63 2.99
CA ASP A 143 33.96 9.50 4.03
C ASP A 143 35.05 10.38 3.41
N SER A 144 34.67 11.60 3.07
CA SER A 144 35.56 12.59 2.47
C SER A 144 35.49 13.91 3.22
N LYS A 145 36.29 14.90 2.77
CA LYS A 145 36.26 16.26 3.34
C LYS A 145 34.87 16.92 3.32
N ASP A 146 33.96 16.41 2.50
CA ASP A 146 32.58 16.90 2.33
C ASP A 146 31.59 16.19 3.27
N GLY A 147 32.10 15.33 4.17
CA GLY A 147 31.39 14.63 5.24
C GLY A 147 31.09 13.15 4.95
N ALA A 148 30.85 12.37 6.00
CA ALA A 148 30.44 10.97 5.91
C ALA A 148 28.98 10.84 5.44
N LYS A 149 28.75 10.13 4.33
CA LYS A 149 27.42 9.94 3.71
C LYS A 149 27.25 8.53 3.19
N HIS A 150 26.11 7.93 3.51
CA HIS A 150 25.62 6.69 2.89
C HIS A 150 24.65 7.03 1.77
N THR A 151 25.01 6.68 0.54
CA THR A 151 24.13 6.76 -0.64
C THR A 151 23.42 5.43 -0.83
N LEU A 152 22.11 5.43 -0.63
CA LEU A 152 21.26 4.25 -0.75
C LEU A 152 20.55 4.30 -2.10
N THR A 153 20.90 3.36 -2.97
CA THR A 153 20.32 3.22 -4.31
C THR A 153 19.49 1.95 -4.37
N TYR A 154 18.19 2.08 -4.59
CA TYR A 154 17.27 0.97 -4.78
C TYR A 154 16.94 0.81 -6.26
N GLU A 155 17.17 -0.37 -6.82
CA GLU A 155 16.94 -0.65 -8.25
C GLU A 155 16.13 -1.93 -8.48
N GLN A 156 15.33 -1.94 -9.54
CA GLN A 156 14.69 -3.17 -10.03
C GLN A 156 15.67 -4.01 -10.83
N ARG A 157 15.68 -5.32 -10.59
CA ARG A 157 16.44 -6.28 -11.42
C ARG A 157 15.75 -6.58 -12.76
N ARG A 158 14.43 -6.38 -12.84
CA ARG A 158 13.64 -6.67 -14.05
C ARG A 158 12.90 -5.42 -14.50
N ARG A 159 12.79 -5.26 -15.82
CA ARG A 159 11.96 -4.23 -16.43
C ARG A 159 10.50 -4.48 -16.09
N ASP A 160 9.81 -3.43 -15.69
CA ASP A 160 8.37 -3.44 -15.42
C ASP A 160 7.60 -2.92 -16.64
N ARG A 161 6.40 -3.42 -16.87
CA ARG A 161 5.52 -2.88 -17.91
C ARG A 161 4.95 -1.51 -17.51
N HIS A 162 4.85 -1.24 -16.22
CA HIS A 162 4.15 -0.07 -15.69
C HIS A 162 5.10 0.91 -15.01
N VAL A 163 4.73 2.20 -15.02
CA VAL A 163 5.39 3.25 -14.23
C VAL A 163 5.20 3.04 -12.72
N ALA A 164 5.94 3.80 -11.90
CA ALA A 164 5.73 3.84 -10.45
C ALA A 164 4.26 4.21 -10.14
N LYS A 165 3.70 3.57 -9.11
CA LYS A 165 2.28 3.71 -8.77
C LYS A 165 2.08 4.79 -7.72
N PHE A 166 0.87 5.32 -7.63
CA PHE A 166 0.46 6.22 -6.54
C PHE A 166 -0.30 5.42 -5.50
N TYR A 167 -0.18 5.81 -4.24
CA TYR A 167 -0.82 5.15 -3.12
C TYR A 167 -1.36 6.18 -2.13
N SER A 168 -2.58 5.92 -1.65
CA SER A 168 -3.32 6.79 -0.73
C SER A 168 -4.01 6.02 0.40
N GLY A 169 -3.79 4.70 0.46
CA GLY A 169 -4.31 3.86 1.51
C GLY A 169 -3.50 3.95 2.81
N GLU A 170 -3.98 3.26 3.83
CA GLU A 170 -3.27 3.12 5.10
C GLU A 170 -2.29 1.95 5.08
N ILE A 171 -1.11 2.19 5.66
CA ILE A 171 -0.09 1.16 5.92
C ILE A 171 -0.23 0.79 7.41
N THR A 172 -0.74 -0.40 7.70
CA THR A 172 -0.97 -0.82 9.09
C THR A 172 -0.62 -2.29 9.33
N TYR A 173 -0.42 -2.63 10.59
CA TYR A 173 -0.12 -3.98 11.05
C TYR A 173 -1.40 -4.73 11.34
N LEU A 174 -1.46 -5.99 10.91
CA LEU A 174 -2.65 -6.81 11.04
C LEU A 174 -3.03 -7.07 12.50
N GLU A 175 -2.05 -7.18 13.40
CA GLU A 175 -2.26 -7.37 14.85
C GLU A 175 -2.98 -6.19 15.53
N ASN A 176 -2.86 -4.98 14.99
CA ASN A 176 -3.54 -3.79 15.51
C ASN A 176 -4.98 -3.68 14.99
N ALA A 177 -5.37 -4.54 14.06
CA ALA A 177 -6.65 -4.49 13.36
C ALA A 177 -7.65 -5.57 13.84
N ILE A 178 -7.31 -6.39 14.84
CA ILE A 178 -8.17 -7.51 15.27
C ILE A 178 -9.46 -7.01 15.89
N THR A 179 -10.57 -7.40 15.29
CA THR A 179 -11.92 -7.16 15.79
C THR A 179 -12.35 -8.29 16.75
N PRO A 180 -13.12 -7.98 17.80
CA PRO A 180 -13.53 -8.98 18.78
C PRO A 180 -14.64 -9.90 18.26
N THR A 181 -15.42 -9.45 17.26
CA THR A 181 -16.59 -10.19 16.74
C THR A 181 -16.75 -9.97 15.23
N THR A 182 -17.64 -10.73 14.60
CA THR A 182 -18.02 -10.54 13.18
C THR A 182 -19.02 -9.39 12.96
N ASP A 183 -19.51 -8.76 14.05
CA ASP A 183 -20.20 -7.48 14.01
C ASP A 183 -19.17 -6.35 14.19
N ILE A 184 -18.93 -5.61 13.12
CA ILE A 184 -17.83 -4.65 13.00
C ILE A 184 -18.38 -3.22 13.13
N ALA A 185 -17.86 -2.47 14.08
CA ALA A 185 -18.00 -1.01 14.12
C ALA A 185 -16.84 -0.39 13.32
N LEU A 186 -17.17 0.25 12.19
CA LEU A 186 -16.19 0.92 11.34
C LEU A 186 -15.91 2.33 11.91
N ALA A 187 -14.82 2.44 12.67
CA ALA A 187 -14.47 3.66 13.38
C ALA A 187 -13.06 4.17 13.00
N THR A 188 -12.92 5.47 12.79
CA THR A 188 -11.68 6.14 12.38
C THR A 188 -10.62 5.97 13.46
N VAL A 189 -11.06 5.89 14.72
CA VAL A 189 -10.20 5.63 15.89
C VAL A 189 -9.61 4.22 15.88
N SER A 190 -10.27 3.26 15.23
CA SER A 190 -9.85 1.86 15.09
C SER A 190 -8.98 1.64 13.85
N GLY A 191 -8.81 2.67 13.00
CA GLY A 191 -8.09 2.59 11.74
C GLY A 191 -8.97 2.11 10.57
N PHE A 192 -8.34 1.81 9.45
CA PHE A 192 -9.03 1.43 8.20
C PHE A 192 -8.84 -0.04 7.81
N VAL A 193 -8.28 -0.87 8.69
CA VAL A 193 -8.14 -2.32 8.47
C VAL A 193 -8.77 -3.05 9.65
N TYR A 194 -9.56 -4.09 9.36
CA TYR A 194 -10.33 -4.86 10.33
C TYR A 194 -10.11 -6.35 10.08
N GLN A 195 -9.46 -7.05 11.01
CA GLN A 195 -9.29 -8.49 10.95
C GLN A 195 -10.38 -9.18 11.76
N LEU A 196 -11.11 -10.08 11.13
CA LEU A 196 -12.15 -10.88 11.77
C LEU A 196 -11.53 -11.90 12.75
N PRO A 197 -12.18 -12.23 13.87
CA PRO A 197 -11.73 -13.33 14.72
C PRO A 197 -11.86 -14.67 13.98
N ALA A 198 -10.99 -15.63 14.29
CA ALA A 198 -11.10 -16.98 13.73
C ALA A 198 -12.36 -17.67 14.27
N ASN A 199 -13.17 -18.24 13.39
CA ASN A 199 -14.38 -18.94 13.83
C ASN A 199 -14.04 -20.31 14.41
N THR A 200 -14.36 -20.52 15.68
CA THR A 200 -14.15 -21.78 16.41
C THR A 200 -15.38 -22.68 16.40
N SER A 201 -16.51 -22.21 15.86
CA SER A 201 -17.78 -22.94 15.79
C SER A 201 -18.01 -23.58 14.40
N ARG A 202 -18.89 -24.59 14.32
CA ARG A 202 -19.33 -25.23 13.07
C ARG A 202 -20.54 -24.56 12.40
N SER A 203 -20.90 -23.36 12.86
CA SER A 203 -21.89 -22.50 12.21
C SER A 203 -21.17 -21.44 11.38
N ILE A 204 -21.71 -21.09 10.21
CA ILE A 204 -21.20 -20.01 9.37
C ILE A 204 -21.74 -18.68 9.92
N PRO A 205 -20.90 -17.79 10.50
CA PRO A 205 -21.37 -16.51 10.99
C PRO A 205 -21.45 -15.50 9.84
N ASP A 206 -22.50 -14.67 9.87
CA ASP A 206 -22.59 -13.52 8.97
C ASP A 206 -21.76 -12.35 9.50
N ILE A 207 -21.12 -11.64 8.57
CA ILE A 207 -20.42 -10.40 8.84
C ILE A 207 -21.43 -9.25 8.73
N SER A 208 -21.53 -8.46 9.80
CA SER A 208 -22.44 -7.31 9.86
C SER A 208 -21.69 -6.04 10.25
N ILE A 209 -22.23 -4.89 9.87
CA ILE A 209 -21.69 -3.58 10.22
C ILE A 209 -22.65 -2.92 11.21
N SER A 210 -22.22 -2.70 12.44
CA SER A 210 -23.05 -2.09 13.50
C SER A 210 -23.01 -0.57 13.46
N ALA A 211 -21.88 0.02 13.06
CA ALA A 211 -21.66 1.46 13.04
C ALA A 211 -20.66 1.85 11.95
N ILE A 212 -20.73 3.11 11.50
CA ILE A 212 -19.76 3.72 10.61
C ILE A 212 -19.53 5.19 10.96
N ASP A 213 -18.27 5.61 11.12
CA ASP A 213 -17.87 7.02 11.26
C ASP A 213 -16.85 7.46 10.19
N ILE A 214 -16.56 6.56 9.24
CA ILE A 214 -15.47 6.72 8.28
C ILE A 214 -15.85 7.74 7.21
N ALA A 215 -14.95 8.70 6.95
CA ALA A 215 -15.19 9.75 5.97
C ALA A 215 -15.36 9.23 4.52
N HIS A 216 -16.13 9.96 3.73
CA HIS A 216 -16.35 9.72 2.30
C HIS A 216 -15.02 9.56 1.52
N LYS A 217 -15.00 8.64 0.55
CA LYS A 217 -13.86 8.23 -0.31
C LYS A 217 -12.69 7.52 0.40
N LYS A 218 -12.77 7.26 1.71
CA LYS A 218 -11.75 6.46 2.39
C LYS A 218 -11.88 4.98 2.05
N THR A 219 -10.75 4.28 2.11
CA THR A 219 -10.66 2.85 1.80
C THR A 219 -10.55 2.04 3.07
N ILE A 220 -11.42 1.07 3.24
CA ILE A 220 -11.45 0.13 4.36
C ILE A 220 -11.05 -1.26 3.84
N SER A 221 -10.34 -2.04 4.65
CA SER A 221 -10.05 -3.45 4.36
C SER A 221 -10.60 -4.35 5.45
N ILE A 222 -11.28 -5.43 5.08
CA ILE A 222 -11.65 -6.50 5.99
C ILE A 222 -10.79 -7.72 5.66
N VAL A 223 -10.19 -8.32 6.70
CA VAL A 223 -9.30 -9.47 6.60
C VAL A 223 -9.93 -10.68 7.28
N GLY A 224 -10.03 -11.78 6.56
CA GLY A 224 -10.52 -13.05 7.08
C GLY A 224 -9.43 -13.81 7.86
N SER A 225 -9.82 -14.39 8.98
CA SER A 225 -8.96 -15.29 9.76
C SER A 225 -9.25 -16.77 9.54
N GLY A 226 -10.27 -17.10 8.75
CA GLY A 226 -10.74 -18.48 8.57
C GLY A 226 -11.38 -19.05 9.83
N GLY A 227 -11.23 -20.36 10.03
CA GLY A 227 -11.85 -21.10 11.12
C GLY A 227 -12.29 -22.49 10.67
N LEU A 228 -13.12 -23.16 11.48
CA LEU A 228 -13.81 -24.39 11.06
C LEU A 228 -14.79 -24.09 9.91
N GLU A 229 -15.60 -23.06 10.07
CA GLU A 229 -16.52 -22.54 9.06
C GLU A 229 -16.29 -21.01 8.90
N PRO A 230 -15.62 -20.54 7.84
CA PRO A 230 -15.30 -19.11 7.69
C PRO A 230 -16.55 -18.22 7.63
N ALA A 231 -16.44 -17.00 8.17
CA ALA A 231 -17.52 -16.02 8.13
C ALA A 231 -17.87 -15.58 6.69
N THR A 232 -19.12 -15.21 6.44
CA THR A 232 -19.58 -14.78 5.12
C THR A 232 -20.11 -13.36 5.10
N LEU A 233 -19.80 -12.63 4.03
CA LEU A 233 -20.30 -11.28 3.77
C LEU A 233 -21.15 -11.30 2.51
N SER A 234 -22.42 -10.95 2.66
CA SER A 234 -23.39 -10.83 1.57
C SER A 234 -23.61 -9.36 1.22
N GLY A 235 -23.95 -9.08 -0.05
CA GLY A 235 -24.36 -7.75 -0.47
C GLY A 235 -25.73 -7.37 0.09
N GLY A 236 -26.01 -6.07 0.17
CA GLY A 236 -27.28 -5.53 0.66
C GLY A 236 -27.14 -4.68 1.92
N VAL A 237 -28.25 -4.41 2.58
CA VAL A 237 -28.29 -3.58 3.78
C VAL A 237 -27.71 -4.35 4.97
N SER A 238 -26.75 -3.75 5.66
CA SER A 238 -26.11 -4.27 6.86
C SER A 238 -25.96 -3.13 7.86
N GLY A 239 -26.87 -3.10 8.85
CA GLY A 239 -26.97 -2.00 9.82
C GLY A 239 -27.11 -0.63 9.13
N PRO A 240 -26.20 0.34 9.39
CA PRO A 240 -26.28 1.68 8.83
C PRO A 240 -25.73 1.80 7.40
N VAL A 241 -25.19 0.73 6.82
CA VAL A 241 -24.56 0.76 5.49
C VAL A 241 -25.24 -0.18 4.50
N THR A 242 -25.07 0.11 3.21
CA THR A 242 -25.38 -0.83 2.12
C THR A 242 -24.08 -1.33 1.48
N ILE A 243 -23.88 -2.64 1.51
CA ILE A 243 -22.70 -3.31 0.93
C ILE A 243 -22.96 -3.61 -0.54
N LEU A 244 -22.09 -3.10 -1.41
CA LEU A 244 -22.11 -3.36 -2.84
C LEU A 244 -20.92 -4.25 -3.20
N LEU A 245 -21.18 -5.55 -3.32
CA LEU A 245 -20.20 -6.54 -3.76
C LEU A 245 -20.14 -6.61 -5.28
N ASP A 246 -18.95 -6.82 -5.82
CA ASP A 246 -18.74 -7.01 -7.25
C ASP A 246 -19.54 -8.23 -7.74
N ASN A 247 -20.33 -8.01 -8.80
CA ASN A 247 -21.30 -8.97 -9.35
C ASN A 247 -22.26 -9.61 -8.31
N GLY A 248 -22.45 -9.00 -7.13
CA GLY A 248 -23.28 -9.56 -6.06
C GLY A 248 -22.74 -10.87 -5.46
N THR A 249 -21.48 -11.22 -5.72
CA THR A 249 -20.91 -12.50 -5.28
C THR A 249 -20.55 -12.43 -3.80
N GLN A 250 -21.11 -13.35 -3.00
CA GLN A 250 -20.80 -13.47 -1.58
C GLN A 250 -19.28 -13.61 -1.36
N TRP A 251 -18.75 -12.90 -0.36
CA TRP A 251 -17.35 -13.05 0.04
C TRP A 251 -17.25 -13.97 1.24
N ILE A 252 -16.24 -14.85 1.23
CA ILE A 252 -15.97 -15.82 2.29
C ILE A 252 -14.64 -15.45 2.95
N ALA A 253 -14.65 -15.27 4.27
CA ALA A 253 -13.52 -14.81 5.06
C ALA A 253 -12.51 -15.92 5.36
N TYR A 254 -11.99 -16.57 4.30
CA TYR A 254 -10.88 -17.52 4.43
C TYR A 254 -9.66 -16.87 5.10
N LYS A 255 -8.76 -17.70 5.62
CA LYS A 255 -7.54 -17.22 6.25
C LYS A 255 -6.73 -16.36 5.28
N ASN A 256 -6.45 -15.12 5.67
CA ASN A 256 -5.74 -14.10 4.90
C ASN A 256 -6.48 -13.61 3.64
N ALA A 257 -7.73 -14.02 3.41
CA ALA A 257 -8.55 -13.41 2.38
C ALA A 257 -8.83 -11.96 2.78
N VAL A 258 -8.75 -11.04 1.83
CA VAL A 258 -8.98 -9.62 2.07
C VAL A 258 -9.99 -9.09 1.07
N ILE A 259 -10.88 -8.24 1.56
CA ILE A 259 -11.79 -7.44 0.73
C ILE A 259 -11.60 -5.96 1.06
N HIS A 260 -11.47 -5.15 0.01
CA HIS A 260 -11.31 -3.71 0.11
C HIS A 260 -12.59 -3.00 -0.30
N PHE A 261 -13.03 -2.03 0.50
CA PHE A 261 -14.19 -1.19 0.25
C PHE A 261 -13.79 0.27 0.16
N GLN A 262 -14.44 1.03 -0.73
CA GLN A 262 -14.47 2.47 -0.67
C GLN A 262 -15.77 2.93 0.00
N VAL A 263 -15.66 3.82 0.98
CA VAL A 263 -16.80 4.46 1.60
C VAL A 263 -17.37 5.51 0.66
N PHE A 264 -18.65 5.37 0.35
CA PHE A 264 -19.41 6.33 -0.43
C PHE A 264 -20.61 6.80 0.39
N ASP A 265 -20.40 7.89 1.11
CA ASP A 265 -21.47 8.62 1.78
C ASP A 265 -22.34 9.37 0.75
N ALA A 266 -23.62 9.01 0.65
CA ALA A 266 -24.63 9.66 -0.18
C ALA A 266 -25.57 10.58 0.64
N GLY A 267 -25.17 10.95 1.86
CA GLY A 267 -25.92 11.76 2.80
C GLY A 267 -26.84 10.95 3.70
N ALA A 268 -27.89 10.35 3.13
CA ALA A 268 -28.87 9.57 3.91
C ALA A 268 -28.45 8.09 4.09
N ILE A 269 -27.68 7.55 3.16
CA ILE A 269 -27.23 6.16 3.13
C ILE A 269 -25.73 6.18 2.84
N THR A 270 -24.98 5.40 3.61
CA THR A 270 -23.57 5.15 3.31
C THR A 270 -23.42 3.81 2.60
N TYR A 271 -22.72 3.80 1.48
CA TYR A 271 -22.42 2.61 0.71
C TYR A 271 -20.97 2.17 0.94
N LEU A 272 -20.77 0.86 1.07
CA LEU A 272 -19.46 0.25 1.00
C LEU A 272 -19.32 -0.39 -0.38
N LYS A 273 -18.62 0.29 -1.28
CA LYS A 273 -18.39 -0.19 -2.64
C LYS A 273 -17.13 -1.05 -2.68
N GLU A 274 -17.26 -2.30 -3.08
CA GLU A 274 -16.09 -3.15 -3.28
C GLU A 274 -15.15 -2.56 -4.33
N LEU A 275 -13.86 -2.52 -3.99
CA LEU A 275 -12.76 -2.14 -4.89
C LEU A 275 -12.05 -3.38 -5.44
N SER A 276 -11.71 -4.30 -4.55
CA SER A 276 -11.06 -5.56 -4.91
C SER A 276 -11.15 -6.56 -3.76
N ARG A 277 -11.02 -7.84 -4.11
CA ARG A 277 -10.88 -8.95 -3.16
C ARG A 277 -9.75 -9.91 -3.59
N SER A 278 -9.19 -10.63 -2.63
CA SER A 278 -8.18 -11.69 -2.81
C SER A 278 -8.77 -13.07 -2.56
#